data_AF-A0A8C1PSE9-F1
#
_entry.id   AF-A0A8C1PSE9-F1
#
_cell.length_a   1.000
_cell.length_b   1.000
_cell.length_c   1.000
_cell.angle_alpha   90.00
_cell.angle_beta   90.00
_cell.angle_gamma   90.00
#
_symmetry.space_group_name_H-M   'P 1'
#
loop_
_entity.id
_entity.type
_entity.pdbx_description
1 polymer ?
#
loop_
_entity_poly.entity_id
_entity_poly.type
_entity_poly.pdbx_seq_one_letter_code
_entity_poly.pdbx_strand_id
1 'polypeptide(L)'
;MGPFMSPFNNLLCMLLGISFTVWFTLLLVFIIVPAIFGLSFGIRSLYMKMLLKVFKWATVRMERGAKEKNHLLYKPYSLNGIIAKEPTSLEEELKEIRRNGSSQDLDGSFEMSDTFYFCRRGIESIVDDEVTKRFTAEELDSWNLLTRSNYNFNHISTRLTVLWGLGVVIRYGFLLPLRLTLAITGVSLLVVFTTMIGFLPNGRVKNFLSEKVHLMCYRICVRALTAIITYHHSENKPKNGGICVANHTSPIDIIILASDGCYAMVGQIHGGLMGLIQKSMVKACPHIWFERSEVKDRVVNWLLIWYYVCFMCVSYNLSSGTCINNTSVMMFKKGSFEIGSTVYPVAIKYDPRFGDAFWNSSKFGMVNYLLRMMSSWAIVCSVWYLPPMSRQEGEDAVQFANRVKAAIARQGGLVDLLWDGGLKRGKVKDTFKEEQQKLYSKILVGTQEDRSRS
;
A
#
# COMPACT_ATOMS: atom_id res chain seq x y z
N MET A 1 10.04 -8.39 60.94
CA MET A 1 9.00 -7.96 59.97
C MET A 1 9.17 -8.77 58.69
N GLY A 2 8.53 -9.92 58.59
CA GLY A 2 8.38 -10.63 57.30
C GLY A 2 7.14 -10.09 56.59
N PRO A 3 7.14 -9.93 55.26
CA PRO A 3 5.97 -9.45 54.57
C PRO A 3 4.90 -10.55 54.63
N PHE A 4 3.77 -10.25 55.27
CA PHE A 4 2.55 -11.04 55.17
C PHE A 4 2.10 -11.09 53.70
N MET A 5 2.54 -12.10 52.95
CA MET A 5 1.93 -12.44 51.67
C MET A 5 0.57 -13.07 51.97
N SER A 6 -0.52 -12.34 51.71
CA SER A 6 -1.88 -12.85 51.93
C SER A 6 -2.12 -14.11 51.08
N PRO A 7 -2.88 -15.12 51.56
CA PRO A 7 -3.25 -16.30 50.78
C PRO A 7 -3.98 -15.94 49.47
N PHE A 8 -4.67 -14.81 49.48
CA PHE A 8 -5.36 -14.24 48.33
C PHE A 8 -4.40 -13.80 47.23
N ASN A 9 -3.25 -13.22 47.59
CA ASN A 9 -2.19 -12.87 46.64
C ASN A 9 -1.57 -14.14 46.03
N ASN A 10 -1.43 -15.21 46.81
CA ASN A 10 -0.87 -16.46 46.33
C ASN A 10 -1.83 -17.19 45.36
N LEU A 11 -3.13 -17.20 45.66
CA LEU A 11 -4.16 -17.73 44.76
C LEU A 11 -4.29 -16.91 43.48
N LEU A 12 -4.27 -15.57 43.58
CA LEU A 12 -4.30 -14.69 42.41
C LEU A 12 -3.07 -14.88 41.53
N CYS A 13 -1.87 -14.96 42.12
CA CYS A 13 -0.64 -15.26 41.39
C CYS A 13 -0.67 -16.64 40.72
N MET A 14 -1.20 -17.68 41.39
CA MET A 14 -1.37 -19.00 40.79
C MET A 14 -2.37 -18.97 39.64
N LEU A 15 -3.52 -18.32 39.80
CA LEU A 15 -4.53 -18.19 38.73
C LEU A 15 -4.00 -17.39 37.54
N LEU A 16 -3.25 -16.31 37.78
CA LEU A 16 -2.58 -15.54 36.74
C LEU A 16 -1.49 -16.38 36.05
N GLY A 17 -0.72 -17.18 36.79
CA GLY A 17 0.29 -18.08 36.26
C GLY A 17 -0.29 -19.20 35.39
N ILE A 18 -1.39 -19.81 35.83
CA ILE A 18 -2.12 -20.82 35.05
C ILE A 18 -2.72 -20.17 33.80
N SER A 19 -3.39 -19.03 33.94
CA SER A 19 -3.95 -18.28 32.81
C SER A 19 -2.89 -17.91 31.78
N PHE A 20 -1.72 -17.42 32.22
CA PHE A 20 -0.60 -17.11 31.35
C PHE A 20 -0.04 -18.36 30.64
N THR A 21 0.08 -19.47 31.37
CA THR A 21 0.60 -20.74 30.82
C THR A 21 -0.37 -21.34 29.81
N VAL A 22 -1.68 -21.34 30.09
CA VAL A 22 -2.73 -21.77 29.16
C VAL A 22 -2.76 -20.87 27.92
N TRP A 23 -2.69 -19.55 28.12
CA TRP A 23 -2.62 -18.60 27.01
C TRP A 23 -1.40 -18.84 26.12
N PHE A 24 -0.22 -18.99 26.71
CA PHE A 24 1.03 -19.22 25.98
C PHE A 24 1.04 -20.58 25.27
N THR A 25 0.55 -21.64 25.89
CA THR A 25 0.42 -22.96 25.25
C THR A 25 -0.56 -22.94 24.10
N LEU A 26 -1.70 -22.26 24.22
CA LEU A 26 -2.64 -22.07 23.12
C LEU A 26 -2.03 -21.26 21.97
N LEU A 27 -1.31 -20.17 22.27
CA LEU A 27 -0.56 -19.41 21.27
C LEU A 27 0.47 -20.27 20.54
N LEU A 28 1.22 -21.08 21.29
CA LEU A 28 2.28 -21.91 20.74
C LEU A 28 1.70 -23.00 19.83
N VAL A 29 0.70 -23.74 20.32
CA VAL A 29 0.11 -24.88 19.61
C VAL A 29 -0.73 -24.44 18.40
N PHE A 30 -1.57 -23.40 18.54
CA PHE A 30 -2.52 -23.03 17.49
C PHE A 30 -2.03 -21.93 16.54
N ILE A 31 -0.96 -21.21 16.90
CA ILE A 31 -0.49 -20.06 16.12
C ILE A 31 0.97 -20.21 15.70
N ILE A 32 1.90 -20.45 16.63
CA ILE A 32 3.34 -20.50 16.35
C ILE A 32 3.72 -21.78 15.61
N VAL A 33 3.33 -22.95 16.10
CA VAL A 33 3.64 -24.25 15.48
C VAL A 33 3.12 -24.32 14.03
N PRO A 34 1.85 -23.97 13.73
CA PRO A 34 1.36 -23.88 12.36
C PRO A 34 2.09 -22.81 11.52
N ALA A 35 2.65 -21.76 12.14
CA ALA A 35 3.47 -20.77 11.43
C ALA A 35 4.77 -21.37 10.92
N ILE A 36 5.42 -22.19 11.73
CA ILE A 36 6.65 -22.90 11.35
C ILE A 36 6.36 -23.84 10.17
N PHE A 37 5.30 -24.65 10.27
CA PHE A 37 4.98 -25.65 9.24
C PHE A 37 4.17 -25.13 8.05
N GLY A 38 3.71 -23.86 8.08
CA GLY A 38 2.86 -23.29 7.03
C GLY A 38 1.43 -23.84 7.00
N LEU A 39 0.98 -24.50 8.08
CA LEU A 39 -0.36 -25.08 8.19
C LEU A 39 -1.41 -24.01 8.57
N SER A 40 -2.64 -24.22 8.11
CA SER A 40 -3.79 -23.37 8.42
C SER A 40 -5.00 -24.22 8.73
N PHE A 41 -5.53 -24.13 9.97
CA PHE A 41 -6.66 -24.93 10.45
C PHE A 41 -8.05 -24.53 9.87
N GLY A 42 -8.10 -23.77 8.77
CA GLY A 42 -9.38 -23.35 8.14
C GLY A 42 -10.22 -22.33 8.92
N ILE A 43 -9.97 -22.14 10.22
CA ILE A 43 -10.69 -21.20 11.13
C ILE A 43 -10.79 -19.78 10.54
N ARG A 44 -9.71 -19.31 9.90
CA ARG A 44 -9.67 -17.98 9.26
C ARG A 44 -10.66 -17.84 8.10
N SER A 45 -10.86 -18.90 7.32
CA SER A 45 -11.82 -18.91 6.20
C SER A 45 -13.26 -18.86 6.73
N LEU A 46 -13.55 -19.62 7.79
CA LEU A 46 -14.85 -19.56 8.45
C LEU A 46 -15.14 -18.18 9.04
N TYR A 47 -14.18 -17.59 9.76
CA TYR A 47 -14.26 -16.23 10.30
C TYR A 47 -14.57 -15.19 9.21
N MET A 48 -13.86 -15.25 8.08
CA MET A 48 -14.09 -14.36 6.94
C MET A 48 -15.49 -14.50 6.35
N LYS A 49 -15.96 -15.74 6.13
CA LYS A 49 -17.31 -16.00 5.61
C LYS A 49 -18.39 -15.47 6.56
N MET A 50 -18.19 -15.60 7.87
CA MET A 50 -19.11 -15.05 8.88
C MET A 50 -19.13 -13.52 8.84
N LEU A 51 -17.96 -12.86 8.80
CA LEU A 51 -17.89 -11.40 8.69
C LEU A 51 -18.57 -10.86 7.42
N LEU A 52 -18.35 -11.49 6.27
CA LEU A 52 -19.01 -11.07 5.02
C LEU A 52 -20.53 -11.17 5.10
N LYS A 53 -21.05 -12.23 5.73
CA LYS A 53 -22.50 -12.34 5.99
C LYS A 53 -23.00 -11.20 6.87
N VAL A 54 -22.25 -10.85 7.92
CA VAL A 54 -22.59 -9.74 8.82
C VAL A 54 -22.54 -8.39 8.09
N PHE A 55 -21.50 -8.11 7.31
CA PHE A 55 -21.37 -6.86 6.55
C PHE A 55 -22.47 -6.72 5.49
N LYS A 56 -22.77 -7.81 4.76
CA LYS A 56 -23.87 -7.82 3.79
C LYS A 56 -25.21 -7.55 4.46
N TRP A 57 -25.48 -8.19 5.60
CA TRP A 57 -26.71 -7.96 6.37
C TRP A 57 -26.81 -6.51 6.86
N ALA A 58 -25.71 -5.95 7.41
CA ALA A 58 -25.67 -4.58 7.89
C ALA A 58 -25.92 -3.58 6.75
N THR A 59 -25.29 -3.80 5.59
CA THR A 59 -25.43 -2.96 4.39
C THR A 59 -26.87 -2.96 3.88
N VAL A 60 -27.48 -4.13 3.67
CA VAL A 60 -28.89 -4.24 3.23
C VAL A 60 -29.84 -3.56 4.22
N ARG A 61 -29.56 -3.66 5.52
CA ARG A 61 -30.40 -3.02 6.54
C ARG A 61 -30.30 -1.50 6.50
N MET A 62 -29.11 -0.97 6.26
CA MET A 62 -28.90 0.46 6.08
C MET A 62 -29.63 0.96 4.83
N GLU A 63 -29.45 0.29 3.69
CA GLU A 63 -30.14 0.62 2.44
C GLU A 63 -31.64 0.71 2.64
N ARG A 64 -32.23 -0.24 3.36
CA ARG A 64 -33.65 -0.21 3.73
C ARG A 64 -33.99 1.01 4.59
N GLY A 65 -33.20 1.28 5.63
CA GLY A 65 -33.43 2.43 6.53
C GLY A 65 -33.27 3.79 5.84
N ALA A 66 -32.42 3.89 4.81
CA ALA A 66 -32.26 5.12 4.04
C ALA A 66 -33.37 5.31 3.01
N LYS A 67 -33.83 4.21 2.38
CA LYS A 67 -35.06 4.21 1.56
C LYS A 67 -36.27 4.66 2.38
N GLU A 68 -36.41 4.15 3.61
CA GLU A 68 -37.47 4.56 4.55
C GLU A 68 -37.40 6.05 4.93
N LYS A 69 -36.21 6.66 4.91
CA LYS A 69 -35.97 8.07 5.29
C LYS A 69 -35.79 9.02 4.10
N ASN A 70 -36.00 8.57 2.86
CA ASN A 70 -35.69 9.32 1.62
C ASN A 70 -34.29 9.95 1.61
N HIS A 71 -33.31 9.28 2.22
CA HIS A 71 -31.92 9.77 2.28
C HIS A 71 -31.05 8.94 1.34
N LEU A 72 -30.21 9.61 0.54
CA LEU A 72 -29.22 8.92 -0.28
C LEU A 72 -28.08 8.43 0.62
N LEU A 73 -27.92 7.11 0.73
CA LEU A 73 -26.92 6.48 1.60
C LEU A 73 -25.51 6.52 1.00
N TYR A 74 -25.44 6.48 -0.32
CA TYR A 74 -24.22 6.47 -1.10
C TYR A 74 -24.25 7.63 -2.08
N LYS A 75 -23.17 8.42 -2.13
CA LYS A 75 -22.93 9.24 -3.32
C LYS A 75 -22.64 8.27 -4.46
N PRO A 76 -23.37 8.30 -5.58
CA PRO A 76 -22.95 7.56 -6.76
C PRO A 76 -21.60 8.14 -7.20
N TYR A 77 -20.52 7.41 -6.92
CA TYR A 77 -19.26 7.66 -7.60
C TYR A 77 -19.46 7.21 -9.04
N SER A 78 -19.74 8.16 -9.94
CA SER A 78 -19.55 7.93 -11.36
C SER A 78 -18.09 7.55 -11.57
N LEU A 79 -17.85 6.37 -12.14
CA LEU A 79 -16.51 5.87 -12.50
C LEU A 79 -15.76 6.86 -13.41
N ASN A 80 -16.49 7.81 -14.01
CA ASN A 80 -16.04 8.81 -14.98
C ASN A 80 -15.79 10.21 -14.40
N GLY A 81 -15.74 10.37 -13.06
CA GLY A 81 -15.72 11.69 -12.45
C GLY A 81 -17.10 12.35 -12.49
N ILE A 82 -17.27 13.45 -11.75
CA ILE A 82 -18.51 14.23 -11.78
C ILE A 82 -18.67 14.90 -13.15
N ILE A 83 -17.55 15.16 -13.83
CA ILE A 83 -17.48 15.86 -15.10
C ILE A 83 -17.13 14.86 -16.21
N ALA A 84 -17.95 14.82 -17.26
CA ALA A 84 -17.61 14.08 -18.47
C ALA A 84 -16.43 14.79 -19.17
N LYS A 85 -15.23 14.20 -19.06
CA LYS A 85 -14.03 14.69 -19.75
C LYS A 85 -13.95 14.00 -21.12
N GLU A 86 -14.12 14.75 -22.19
CA GLU A 86 -13.73 14.27 -23.53
C GLU A 86 -12.22 14.46 -23.70
N PRO A 87 -11.50 13.50 -24.30
CA PRO A 87 -10.07 13.62 -24.55
C PRO A 87 -9.82 14.53 -25.77
N THR A 88 -10.03 15.82 -25.60
CA THR A 88 -9.76 16.86 -26.61
C THR A 88 -8.39 17.51 -26.38
N SER A 89 -7.73 17.91 -27.46
CA SER A 89 -6.44 18.60 -27.34
C SER A 89 -6.63 20.04 -26.84
N LEU A 90 -5.59 20.60 -26.18
CA LEU A 90 -5.58 22.01 -25.74
C LEU A 90 -5.99 22.97 -26.88
N GLU A 91 -5.51 22.69 -28.10
CA GLU A 91 -5.75 23.52 -29.27
C GLU A 91 -7.20 23.44 -29.75
N GLU A 92 -7.81 22.26 -29.73
CA GLU A 92 -9.22 22.08 -30.12
C GLU A 92 -10.18 22.77 -29.16
N GLU A 93 -9.97 22.61 -27.84
CA GLU A 93 -10.83 23.24 -26.82
C GLU A 93 -10.71 24.77 -26.88
N LEU A 94 -9.51 25.29 -27.06
CA LEU A 94 -9.30 26.73 -27.24
C LEU A 94 -9.97 27.23 -28.53
N LYS A 95 -9.80 26.53 -29.66
CA LYS A 95 -10.49 26.88 -30.92
C LYS A 95 -12.01 26.89 -30.78
N GLU A 96 -12.58 25.95 -30.03
CA GLU A 96 -14.02 25.89 -29.78
C GLU A 96 -14.50 27.07 -28.94
N ILE A 97 -13.77 27.42 -27.87
CA ILE A 97 -14.07 28.58 -27.03
C ILE A 97 -14.03 29.87 -27.85
N ARG A 98 -13.03 30.03 -28.71
CA ARG A 98 -12.88 31.19 -29.60
C ARG A 98 -13.99 31.26 -30.65
N ARG A 99 -14.38 30.12 -31.26
CA ARG A 99 -15.52 30.04 -32.21
C ARG A 99 -16.84 30.50 -31.58
N ASN A 100 -17.07 30.18 -30.31
CA ASN A 100 -18.27 30.60 -29.59
C ASN A 100 -18.25 32.10 -29.22
N GLY A 101 -17.08 32.75 -29.29
CA GLY A 101 -16.83 34.13 -28.85
C GLY A 101 -16.98 35.24 -29.90
N SER A 102 -17.46 34.94 -31.12
CA SER A 102 -17.71 35.88 -32.25
C SER A 102 -16.50 36.37 -33.08
N SER A 103 -15.27 35.95 -32.80
CA SER A 103 -14.07 36.32 -33.57
C SER A 103 -13.79 35.31 -34.71
N GLN A 104 -13.86 35.75 -35.97
CA GLN A 104 -13.53 34.91 -37.14
C GLN A 104 -12.02 34.81 -37.44
N ASP A 105 -11.19 35.64 -36.80
CA ASP A 105 -9.75 35.64 -37.03
C ASP A 105 -9.04 34.68 -36.07
N LEU A 106 -8.81 33.46 -36.56
CA LEU A 106 -7.95 32.43 -35.94
C LEU A 106 -6.46 32.81 -36.02
N ASP A 107 -6.12 34.10 -35.95
CA ASP A 107 -4.73 34.52 -36.00
C ASP A 107 -4.09 34.31 -34.62
N GLY A 108 -2.84 33.84 -34.61
CA GLY A 108 -2.08 33.40 -33.43
C GLY A 108 -1.87 34.50 -32.40
N SER A 109 -2.93 34.90 -31.72
CA SER A 109 -2.95 35.96 -30.74
C SER A 109 -3.66 35.47 -29.48
N PHE A 110 -3.30 36.10 -28.37
CA PHE A 110 -3.93 35.85 -27.08
C PHE A 110 -5.34 36.41 -27.11
N GLU A 111 -6.34 35.59 -26.81
CA GLU A 111 -7.69 36.08 -26.54
C GLU A 111 -7.99 36.03 -25.04
N MET A 112 -8.70 37.05 -24.53
CA MET A 112 -9.13 37.05 -23.13
C MET A 112 -10.01 35.82 -22.80
N SER A 113 -10.71 35.28 -23.81
CA SER A 113 -11.53 34.07 -23.75
C SER A 113 -10.72 32.83 -23.34
N ASP A 114 -9.42 32.77 -23.67
CA ASP A 114 -8.52 31.67 -23.30
C ASP A 114 -8.40 31.52 -21.78
N THR A 115 -8.63 32.59 -21.00
CA THR A 115 -8.65 32.54 -19.54
C THR A 115 -9.72 31.59 -19.01
N PHE A 116 -10.89 31.53 -19.67
CA PHE A 116 -11.99 30.65 -19.25
C PHE A 116 -11.61 29.18 -19.37
N TYR A 117 -10.81 28.80 -20.37
CA TYR A 117 -10.25 27.46 -20.48
C TYR A 117 -9.44 27.11 -19.22
N PHE A 118 -8.46 27.94 -18.85
CA PHE A 118 -7.60 27.65 -17.70
C PHE A 118 -8.38 27.66 -16.37
N CYS A 119 -9.33 28.59 -16.21
CA CYS A 119 -10.23 28.60 -15.05
C CYS A 119 -11.05 27.32 -14.96
N ARG A 120 -11.67 26.89 -16.07
CA ARG A 120 -12.43 25.64 -16.16
C ARG A 120 -11.55 24.45 -15.81
N ARG A 121 -10.38 24.29 -16.42
CA ARG A 121 -9.42 23.20 -16.14
C ARG A 121 -8.96 23.20 -14.68
N GLY A 122 -8.76 24.37 -14.09
CA GLY A 122 -8.44 24.51 -12.66
C GLY A 122 -9.56 24.00 -11.76
N ILE A 123 -10.81 24.42 -12.03
CA ILE A 123 -11.98 23.95 -11.29
C ILE A 123 -12.19 22.44 -11.49
N GLU A 124 -12.09 21.93 -12.72
CA GLU A 124 -12.18 20.49 -13.04
C GLU A 124 -11.14 19.67 -12.26
N SER A 125 -9.92 20.18 -12.12
CA SER A 125 -8.84 19.51 -11.38
C SER A 125 -9.08 19.51 -9.87
N ILE A 126 -9.83 20.48 -9.34
CA ILE A 126 -10.23 20.54 -7.92
C ILE A 126 -11.42 19.60 -7.67
N VAL A 127 -12.43 19.64 -8.54
CA VAL A 127 -13.67 18.85 -8.41
C VAL A 127 -13.39 17.37 -8.64
N ASP A 128 -12.69 17.02 -9.72
CA ASP A 128 -12.29 15.66 -10.06
C ASP A 128 -10.78 15.49 -9.85
N ASP A 129 -10.32 15.73 -8.62
CA ASP A 129 -8.92 15.50 -8.27
C ASP A 129 -8.54 14.04 -8.48
N GLU A 130 -7.67 13.75 -9.44
CA GLU A 130 -7.23 12.40 -9.79
C GLU A 130 -6.06 11.90 -8.94
N VAL A 131 -5.33 12.83 -8.29
CA VAL A 131 -4.02 12.58 -7.69
C VAL A 131 -4.10 12.62 -6.17
N THR A 132 -4.57 13.70 -5.55
CA THR A 132 -4.46 13.83 -4.09
C THR A 132 -5.43 12.93 -3.34
N LYS A 133 -6.59 12.61 -3.95
CA LYS A 133 -7.52 11.58 -3.43
C LYS A 133 -6.90 10.19 -3.29
N ARG A 134 -5.79 9.92 -4.00
CA ARG A 134 -5.06 8.65 -3.90
C ARG A 134 -4.17 8.57 -2.66
N PHE A 135 -4.00 9.68 -1.93
CA PHE A 135 -3.29 9.76 -0.64
C PHE A 135 -4.23 9.81 0.57
N THR A 136 -5.52 9.56 0.36
CA THR A 136 -6.53 9.37 1.41
C THR A 136 -7.03 7.93 1.40
N ALA A 137 -7.55 7.46 2.55
CA ALA A 137 -8.12 6.13 2.65
C ALA A 137 -9.21 5.91 1.60
N GLU A 138 -9.29 4.69 1.06
CA GLU A 138 -10.33 4.31 0.10
C GLU A 138 -11.71 4.42 0.77
N GLU A 139 -12.62 5.17 0.15
CA GLU A 139 -14.01 5.26 0.60
C GLU A 139 -14.75 3.98 0.23
N LEU A 140 -15.55 3.47 1.18
CA LEU A 140 -16.25 2.20 1.04
C LEU A 140 -17.72 2.39 0.75
N ASP A 141 -18.21 1.69 -0.28
CA ASP A 141 -19.64 1.56 -0.59
C ASP A 141 -20.39 0.63 0.38
N SER A 142 -19.71 0.04 1.36
CA SER A 142 -20.35 -0.86 2.33
C SER A 142 -19.86 -0.60 3.74
N TRP A 143 -20.76 -0.72 4.71
CA TRP A 143 -20.40 -0.50 6.09
C TRP A 143 -19.78 -1.75 6.71
N ASN A 144 -18.52 -1.62 7.11
CA ASN A 144 -17.72 -2.67 7.72
C ASN A 144 -17.70 -2.61 9.26
N LEU A 145 -18.62 -1.88 9.89
CA LEU A 145 -18.66 -1.69 11.35
C LEU A 145 -17.40 -1.01 11.93
N LEU A 146 -16.57 -0.37 11.09
CA LEU A 146 -15.45 0.45 11.53
C LEU A 146 -15.81 1.93 11.37
N THR A 147 -15.91 2.65 12.49
CA THR A 147 -16.25 4.09 12.50
C THR A 147 -15.23 4.95 11.75
N ARG A 148 -13.96 4.52 11.72
CA ARG A 148 -12.85 5.29 11.13
C ARG A 148 -12.74 5.23 9.60
N SER A 149 -13.50 4.34 8.96
CA SER A 149 -13.55 4.23 7.48
C SER A 149 -14.87 4.75 6.93
N ASN A 150 -15.66 5.45 7.75
CA ASN A 150 -16.93 6.00 7.30
C ASN A 150 -17.18 7.39 7.89
N TYR A 151 -17.14 8.41 7.04
CA TYR A 151 -17.19 9.82 7.43
C TYR A 151 -18.63 10.37 7.59
N ASN A 152 -19.66 9.63 7.18
CA ASN A 152 -21.03 10.14 7.03
C ASN A 152 -22.08 9.54 8.00
N PHE A 153 -21.66 8.92 9.10
CA PHE A 153 -22.61 8.23 9.99
C PHE A 153 -23.06 9.06 11.18
N ASN A 154 -24.24 9.65 11.05
CA ASN A 154 -25.09 10.03 12.18
C ASN A 154 -26.13 8.92 12.41
N HIS A 155 -26.04 8.25 13.56
CA HIS A 155 -26.94 7.26 14.16
C HIS A 155 -28.08 6.68 13.27
N ILE A 156 -27.83 5.55 12.58
CA ILE A 156 -28.82 4.94 11.68
C ILE A 156 -29.89 4.11 12.42
N SER A 157 -29.52 3.24 13.37
CA SER A 157 -30.46 2.36 14.09
C SER A 157 -29.84 1.74 15.37
N THR A 158 -30.64 1.56 16.43
CA THR A 158 -30.22 0.97 17.71
C THR A 158 -29.62 -0.43 17.57
N ARG A 159 -30.18 -1.29 16.71
CA ARG A 159 -29.66 -2.66 16.48
C ARG A 159 -28.28 -2.64 15.82
N LEU A 160 -28.03 -1.69 14.92
CA LEU A 160 -26.72 -1.50 14.28
C LEU A 160 -25.70 -0.96 15.29
N THR A 161 -26.11 -0.06 16.18
CA THR A 161 -25.27 0.43 17.29
C THR A 161 -24.89 -0.69 18.25
N VAL A 162 -25.82 -1.59 18.60
CA VAL A 162 -25.52 -2.78 19.44
C VAL A 162 -24.52 -3.70 18.74
N LEU A 163 -24.72 -4.00 17.46
CA LEU A 163 -23.79 -4.83 16.68
C LEU A 163 -22.40 -4.18 16.56
N TRP A 164 -22.34 -2.86 16.37
CA TRP A 164 -21.10 -2.10 16.39
C TRP A 164 -20.41 -2.17 17.75
N GLY A 165 -21.16 -1.99 18.85
CA GLY A 165 -20.65 -2.10 20.21
C GLY A 165 -20.07 -3.47 20.51
N LEU A 166 -20.77 -4.54 20.12
CA LEU A 166 -20.26 -5.91 20.18
C LEU A 166 -18.96 -6.06 19.37
N GLY A 167 -18.91 -5.48 18.17
CA GLY A 167 -17.70 -5.47 17.34
C GLY A 167 -16.53 -4.71 17.98
N VAL A 168 -16.79 -3.64 18.74
CA VAL A 168 -15.77 -2.95 19.54
C VAL A 168 -15.25 -3.85 20.64
N VAL A 169 -16.14 -4.50 21.40
CA VAL A 169 -15.74 -5.44 22.48
C VAL A 169 -14.89 -6.58 21.92
N ILE A 170 -15.29 -7.19 20.80
CA ILE A 170 -14.53 -8.27 20.16
C ILE A 170 -13.15 -7.77 19.71
N ARG A 171 -13.10 -6.64 19.00
CA ARG A 171 -11.84 -6.13 18.42
C ARG A 171 -10.86 -5.65 19.48
N TYR A 172 -11.30 -4.89 20.47
CA TYR A 172 -10.41 -4.27 21.45
C TYR A 172 -10.22 -5.15 22.70
N GLY A 173 -11.21 -5.94 23.09
CA GLY A 173 -11.13 -6.82 24.25
C GLY A 173 -10.41 -8.14 23.99
N PHE A 174 -10.53 -8.71 22.78
CA PHE A 174 -9.98 -10.03 22.47
C PHE A 174 -8.95 -10.01 21.33
N LEU A 175 -9.30 -9.46 20.18
CA LEU A 175 -8.42 -9.52 19.00
C LEU A 175 -7.17 -8.66 19.17
N LEU A 176 -7.29 -7.42 19.65
CA LEU A 176 -6.16 -6.51 19.78
C LEU A 176 -5.09 -7.00 20.77
N PRO A 177 -5.43 -7.45 22.01
CA PRO A 177 -4.44 -8.02 22.91
C PRO A 177 -3.74 -9.24 22.31
N LEU A 178 -4.51 -10.16 21.71
CA LEU A 178 -3.97 -11.32 21.01
C LEU A 178 -2.96 -10.92 19.92
N ARG A 179 -3.35 -9.99 19.05
CA ARG A 179 -2.50 -9.50 17.95
C ARG A 179 -1.27 -8.77 18.46
N LEU A 180 -1.40 -8.00 19.52
CA LEU A 180 -0.27 -7.31 20.15
C LEU A 180 0.75 -8.29 20.71
N THR A 181 0.30 -9.34 21.42
CA THR A 181 1.21 -10.38 21.91
C THR A 181 1.94 -11.08 20.76
N LEU A 182 1.24 -11.46 19.70
CA LEU A 182 1.84 -12.06 18.51
C LEU A 182 2.82 -11.14 17.79
N ALA A 183 2.51 -9.85 17.67
CA ALA A 183 3.38 -8.86 17.05
C ALA A 183 4.67 -8.68 17.85
N ILE A 184 4.56 -8.55 19.17
CA ILE A 184 5.72 -8.44 20.07
C ILE A 184 6.57 -9.71 19.96
N THR A 185 5.96 -10.89 20.09
CA THR A 185 6.69 -12.17 19.94
C THR A 185 7.37 -12.28 18.58
N GLY A 186 6.67 -11.99 17.48
CA GLY A 186 7.22 -12.08 16.13
C GLY A 186 8.41 -11.13 15.91
N VAL A 187 8.30 -9.87 16.35
CA VAL A 187 9.38 -8.88 16.23
C VAL A 187 10.55 -9.21 17.14
N SER A 188 10.30 -9.63 18.39
CA SER A 188 11.35 -10.02 19.33
C SER A 188 12.13 -11.24 18.82
N LEU A 189 11.44 -12.27 18.34
CA LEU A 189 12.09 -13.45 17.75
C LEU A 189 12.90 -13.07 16.50
N LEU A 190 12.38 -12.18 15.66
CA LEU A 190 13.11 -11.68 14.49
C LEU A 190 14.43 -11.03 14.93
N VAL A 191 14.39 -10.06 15.84
CA VAL A 191 15.57 -9.31 16.31
C VAL A 191 16.60 -10.25 16.96
N VAL A 192 16.16 -11.16 17.82
CA VAL A 192 17.04 -12.10 18.54
C VAL A 192 17.68 -13.07 17.56
N PHE A 193 16.89 -13.78 16.75
CA PHE A 193 17.43 -14.81 15.87
C PHE A 193 18.28 -14.24 14.74
N THR A 194 17.91 -13.11 14.13
CA THR A 194 18.77 -12.51 13.09
C THR A 194 20.07 -11.98 13.67
N THR A 195 20.06 -11.50 14.92
CA THR A 195 21.30 -11.14 15.62
C THR A 195 22.16 -12.37 15.91
N MET A 196 21.57 -13.48 16.35
CA MET A 196 22.29 -14.75 16.56
C MET A 196 22.90 -15.29 15.27
N ILE A 197 22.13 -15.31 14.17
CA ILE A 197 22.60 -15.70 12.83
C ILE A 197 23.73 -14.79 12.35
N GLY A 198 23.73 -13.52 12.76
CA GLY A 198 24.79 -12.56 12.45
C GLY A 198 26.19 -12.99 12.90
N PHE A 199 26.30 -13.80 13.95
CA PHE A 199 27.57 -14.34 14.44
C PHE A 199 28.08 -15.55 13.64
N LEU A 200 27.26 -16.12 12.75
CA LEU A 200 27.67 -17.23 11.89
C LEU A 200 28.52 -16.72 10.71
N PRO A 201 29.54 -17.49 10.27
CA PRO A 201 30.30 -17.17 9.08
C PRO A 201 29.42 -17.18 7.84
N ASN A 202 29.75 -16.35 6.85
CA ASN A 202 29.01 -16.30 5.59
C ASN A 202 29.16 -17.63 4.85
N GLY A 203 28.04 -18.30 4.58
CA GLY A 203 28.02 -19.62 3.96
C GLY A 203 26.60 -20.18 3.82
N ARG A 204 26.50 -21.40 3.30
CA ARG A 204 25.21 -22.06 3.02
C ARG A 204 24.33 -22.21 4.27
N VAL A 205 24.94 -22.55 5.42
CA VAL A 205 24.22 -22.74 6.69
C VAL A 205 23.58 -21.43 7.17
N LYS A 206 24.35 -20.32 7.13
CA LYS A 206 23.83 -18.99 7.49
C LYS A 206 22.65 -18.61 6.61
N ASN A 207 22.76 -18.79 5.29
CA ASN A 207 21.70 -18.45 4.34
C ASN A 207 20.44 -19.31 4.58
N PHE A 208 20.59 -20.62 4.74
CA PHE A 208 19.48 -21.52 5.02
C PHE A 208 18.76 -21.17 6.33
N LEU A 209 19.51 -20.97 7.41
CA LEU A 209 18.94 -20.62 8.71
C LEU A 209 18.27 -19.24 8.68
N SER A 210 18.91 -18.27 8.02
CA SER A 210 18.36 -16.93 7.80
C SER A 210 17.03 -16.99 7.08
N GLU A 211 16.93 -17.75 5.98
CA GLU A 211 15.70 -17.92 5.21
C GLU A 211 14.57 -18.50 6.09
N LYS A 212 14.84 -19.56 6.84
CA LYS A 212 13.83 -20.20 7.70
C LYS A 212 13.37 -19.30 8.85
N VAL A 213 14.31 -18.61 9.50
CA VAL A 213 14.01 -17.67 10.60
C VAL A 213 13.16 -16.51 10.08
N HIS A 214 13.55 -15.89 8.97
CA HIS A 214 12.80 -14.78 8.38
C HIS A 214 11.38 -15.23 8.01
N LEU A 215 11.23 -16.34 7.27
CA LEU A 215 9.92 -16.89 6.89
C LEU A 215 9.04 -17.15 8.12
N MET A 216 9.58 -17.78 9.16
CA MET A 216 8.84 -18.03 10.42
C MET A 216 8.39 -16.72 11.05
N CYS A 217 9.29 -15.75 11.22
CA CYS A 217 8.96 -14.48 11.87
C CYS A 217 7.94 -13.66 11.07
N TYR A 218 8.08 -13.56 9.74
CA TYR A 218 7.11 -12.89 8.89
C TYR A 218 5.74 -13.57 8.93
N ARG A 219 5.70 -14.90 8.95
CA ARG A 219 4.46 -15.67 9.11
C ARG A 219 3.79 -15.43 10.47
N ILE A 220 4.54 -15.19 11.53
CA ILE A 220 4.00 -14.78 12.84
C ILE A 220 3.46 -13.34 12.75
N CYS A 221 4.22 -12.40 12.18
CA CYS A 221 3.79 -11.01 11.99
C CYS A 221 2.51 -10.89 11.13
N VAL A 222 2.40 -11.66 10.05
CA VAL A 222 1.19 -11.73 9.21
C VAL A 222 0.00 -12.27 10.01
N ARG A 223 0.21 -13.27 10.88
CA ARG A 223 -0.85 -13.76 11.79
C ARG A 223 -1.25 -12.71 12.84
N ALA A 224 -0.30 -11.89 13.31
CA ALA A 224 -0.60 -10.76 14.19
C ALA A 224 -1.48 -9.70 13.51
N LEU A 225 -1.48 -9.61 12.18
CA LEU A 225 -2.43 -8.77 11.44
C LEU A 225 -3.75 -9.48 11.10
N THR A 226 -3.89 -10.75 11.46
CA THR A 226 -4.94 -11.64 10.94
C THR A 226 -5.00 -11.54 9.42
N ALA A 227 -3.83 -11.55 8.79
CA ALA A 227 -3.76 -11.43 7.36
C ALA A 227 -4.18 -12.75 6.69
N ILE A 228 -5.05 -12.62 5.69
CA ILE A 228 -5.53 -13.72 4.84
C ILE A 228 -5.08 -13.36 3.44
N ILE A 229 -4.11 -14.11 2.94
CA ILE A 229 -3.42 -13.83 1.69
C ILE A 229 -3.76 -14.95 0.71
N THR A 230 -4.29 -14.58 -0.44
CA THR A 230 -4.51 -15.52 -1.55
C THR A 230 -3.41 -15.30 -2.57
N TYR A 231 -2.55 -16.30 -2.77
CA TYR A 231 -1.48 -16.25 -3.75
C TYR A 231 -1.95 -16.87 -5.07
N HIS A 232 -1.76 -16.15 -6.16
CA HIS A 232 -2.11 -16.56 -7.51
C HIS A 232 -0.85 -16.67 -8.38
N HIS A 233 -0.83 -17.67 -9.26
CA HIS A 233 0.26 -17.93 -10.21
C HIS A 233 1.63 -18.10 -9.55
N SER A 234 1.70 -18.97 -8.53
CA SER A 234 2.93 -19.22 -7.75
C SER A 234 4.13 -19.69 -8.59
N GLU A 235 3.90 -20.18 -9.81
CA GLU A 235 4.92 -20.53 -10.79
C GLU A 235 5.76 -19.33 -11.24
N ASN A 236 5.22 -18.11 -11.17
CA ASN A 236 5.90 -16.87 -11.57
C ASN A 236 6.62 -16.17 -10.40
N LYS A 237 6.86 -16.88 -9.29
CA LYS A 237 7.55 -16.30 -8.14
C LYS A 237 8.95 -15.79 -8.52
N PRO A 238 9.39 -14.68 -7.90
CA PRO A 238 10.71 -14.14 -8.14
C PRO A 238 11.81 -15.16 -7.84
N LYS A 239 12.77 -15.29 -8.76
CA LYS A 239 13.92 -16.19 -8.65
C LYS A 239 15.18 -15.40 -8.33
N ASN A 240 16.20 -16.11 -7.84
CA ASN A 240 17.52 -15.52 -7.55
C ASN A 240 18.07 -14.76 -8.76
N GLY A 241 18.62 -13.57 -8.52
CA GLY A 241 19.09 -12.64 -9.57
C GLY A 241 17.99 -11.77 -10.22
N GLY A 242 16.73 -11.99 -9.85
CA GLY A 242 15.59 -11.17 -10.30
C GLY A 242 15.23 -10.02 -9.36
N ILE A 243 14.53 -9.03 -9.91
CA ILE A 243 13.98 -7.89 -9.16
C ILE A 243 12.46 -8.06 -9.06
N CYS A 244 11.93 -8.28 -7.85
CA CYS A 244 10.50 -8.29 -7.62
C CYS A 244 9.97 -6.86 -7.50
N VAL A 245 8.96 -6.50 -8.30
CA VAL A 245 8.35 -5.17 -8.33
C VAL A 245 6.87 -5.25 -8.03
N ALA A 246 6.41 -4.51 -7.03
CA ALA A 246 4.99 -4.50 -6.63
C ALA A 246 4.42 -3.09 -6.46
N ASN A 247 3.11 -2.94 -6.62
CA ASN A 247 2.40 -1.75 -6.17
C ASN A 247 2.49 -1.63 -4.63
N HIS A 248 2.50 -0.39 -4.12
CA HIS A 248 2.79 -0.14 -2.71
C HIS A 248 1.65 0.62 -2.01
N THR A 249 0.83 -0.12 -1.27
CA THR A 249 -0.28 0.43 -0.48
C THR A 249 0.09 0.64 0.99
N SER A 250 1.05 -0.14 1.50
CA SER A 250 1.43 -0.10 2.90
C SER A 250 2.81 -0.70 3.19
N PRO A 251 3.52 -0.29 4.25
CA PRO A 251 4.70 -1.00 4.74
C PRO A 251 4.46 -2.48 5.00
N ILE A 252 3.22 -2.91 5.29
CA ILE A 252 2.90 -4.32 5.51
C ILE A 252 2.96 -5.16 4.22
N ASP A 253 2.98 -4.53 3.04
CA ASP A 253 3.17 -5.22 1.74
C ASP A 253 4.44 -6.09 1.79
N ILE A 254 5.48 -5.58 2.45
CA ILE A 254 6.75 -6.27 2.64
C ILE A 254 6.55 -7.59 3.39
N ILE A 255 5.88 -7.57 4.54
CA ILE A 255 5.69 -8.79 5.34
C ILE A 255 4.68 -9.75 4.69
N ILE A 256 3.74 -9.23 3.90
CA ILE A 256 2.79 -10.04 3.12
C ILE A 256 3.53 -10.85 2.07
N LEU A 257 4.39 -10.21 1.27
CA LEU A 257 5.22 -10.91 0.29
C LEU A 257 6.25 -11.81 0.99
N ALA A 258 6.94 -11.29 2.01
CA ALA A 258 8.01 -12.00 2.69
C ALA A 258 7.53 -13.21 3.52
N SER A 259 6.21 -13.36 3.73
CA SER A 259 5.64 -14.55 4.38
C SER A 259 5.54 -15.78 3.47
N ASP A 260 5.67 -15.59 2.16
CA ASP A 260 5.61 -16.64 1.13
C ASP A 260 6.96 -16.89 0.43
N GLY A 261 7.91 -15.97 0.53
CA GLY A 261 9.30 -16.15 0.09
C GLY A 261 10.25 -15.22 0.83
N CYS A 262 11.53 -15.55 0.93
CA CYS A 262 12.51 -14.65 1.55
C CYS A 262 13.09 -13.70 0.50
N TYR A 263 13.06 -12.40 0.77
CA TYR A 263 13.56 -11.39 -0.15
C TYR A 263 14.55 -10.46 0.54
N ALA A 264 15.62 -10.10 -0.16
CA ALA A 264 16.42 -8.94 0.21
C ALA A 264 15.59 -7.68 -0.07
N MET A 265 15.70 -6.67 0.78
CA MET A 265 14.86 -5.47 0.70
C MET A 265 15.71 -4.25 0.44
N VAL A 266 15.14 -3.33 -0.32
CA VAL A 266 15.67 -2.00 -0.51
C VAL A 266 14.71 -1.02 0.16
N GLY A 267 15.21 -0.21 1.09
CA GLY A 267 14.38 0.69 1.88
C GLY A 267 15.05 1.98 2.34
N GLN A 268 14.33 2.87 3.00
CA GLN A 268 14.83 4.06 3.67
C GLN A 268 15.23 3.70 5.09
N ILE A 269 16.32 4.29 5.58
CA ILE A 269 16.71 4.22 6.98
C ILE A 269 15.62 4.87 7.84
N HIS A 270 15.19 4.16 8.87
CA HIS A 270 14.26 4.65 9.87
C HIS A 270 14.92 4.67 11.25
N GLY A 271 14.49 5.60 12.11
CA GLY A 271 14.85 5.62 13.52
C GLY A 271 13.96 4.71 14.38
N GLY A 272 14.17 4.73 15.70
CA GLY A 272 13.34 4.05 16.69
C GLY A 272 13.26 2.53 16.50
N LEU A 273 12.08 1.95 16.74
CA LEU A 273 11.84 0.51 16.64
C LEU A 273 12.13 -0.04 15.24
N MET A 274 11.73 0.67 14.17
CA MET A 274 11.99 0.23 12.80
C MET A 274 13.49 0.21 12.50
N GLY A 275 14.24 1.20 12.99
CA GLY A 275 15.70 1.21 12.88
C GLY A 275 16.39 0.04 13.58
N LEU A 276 15.89 -0.35 14.76
CA LEU A 276 16.38 -1.54 15.47
C LEU A 276 16.15 -2.82 14.66
N ILE A 277 14.95 -2.96 14.09
CA ILE A 277 14.59 -4.10 13.23
C ILE A 277 15.49 -4.12 11.99
N GLN A 278 15.63 -2.99 11.28
CA GLN A 278 16.49 -2.86 10.10
C GLN A 278 17.94 -3.26 10.38
N LYS A 279 18.53 -2.74 11.47
CA LYS A 279 19.90 -3.07 11.90
C LYS A 279 20.06 -4.55 12.23
N SER A 280 19.04 -5.18 12.81
CA SER A 280 19.08 -6.59 13.19
C SER A 280 18.97 -7.51 11.97
N MET A 281 18.17 -7.13 10.97
CA MET A 281 17.95 -7.93 9.77
C MET A 281 19.16 -7.95 8.84
N VAL A 282 19.88 -6.81 8.71
CA VAL A 282 21.09 -6.71 7.86
C VAL A 282 22.19 -7.69 8.30
N LYS A 283 22.23 -8.06 9.58
CA LYS A 283 23.19 -9.04 10.10
C LYS A 283 23.00 -10.44 9.51
N ALA A 284 21.76 -10.80 9.17
CA ALA A 284 21.39 -12.13 8.70
C ALA A 284 21.14 -12.22 7.19
N CYS A 285 20.75 -11.12 6.55
CA CYS A 285 20.45 -11.04 5.12
C CYS A 285 20.89 -9.67 4.56
N PRO A 286 21.43 -9.58 3.33
CA PRO A 286 21.94 -8.32 2.76
C PRO A 286 20.81 -7.37 2.33
N HIS A 287 20.08 -6.82 3.31
CA HIS A 287 19.15 -5.71 3.08
C HIS A 287 19.92 -4.41 2.85
N ILE A 288 19.38 -3.54 1.99
CA ILE A 288 19.98 -2.26 1.64
C ILE A 288 19.07 -1.14 2.14
N TRP A 289 19.61 -0.22 2.95
CA TRP A 289 18.88 0.91 3.52
C TRP A 289 19.53 2.23 3.12
N PHE A 290 18.72 3.22 2.76
CA PHE A 290 19.14 4.50 2.19
C PHE A 290 18.67 5.71 2.99
N GLU A 291 19.47 6.77 3.00
CA GLU A 291 19.03 8.07 3.50
C GLU A 291 18.45 8.92 2.34
N ARG A 292 17.31 9.58 2.56
CA ARG A 292 16.64 10.34 1.49
C ARG A 292 17.39 11.59 1.04
N SER A 293 18.21 12.16 1.92
CA SER A 293 18.89 13.45 1.71
C SER A 293 20.21 13.32 0.95
N GLU A 294 20.80 12.13 0.88
CA GLU A 294 22.13 11.97 0.32
C GLU A 294 22.08 11.53 -1.15
N VAL A 295 22.32 12.50 -2.03
CA VAL A 295 22.41 12.34 -3.48
C VAL A 295 23.57 11.44 -3.92
N LYS A 296 24.59 11.28 -3.06
CA LYS A 296 25.88 10.62 -3.35
C LYS A 296 25.80 9.08 -3.41
N ASP A 297 24.79 8.45 -2.83
CA ASP A 297 24.66 6.97 -2.86
C ASP A 297 24.22 6.42 -4.22
N ARG A 298 23.79 7.27 -5.17
CA ARG A 298 23.25 6.82 -6.46
C ARG A 298 24.21 6.02 -7.35
N VAL A 299 25.52 6.16 -7.16
CA VAL A 299 26.55 5.56 -8.05
C VAL A 299 27.20 4.32 -7.44
N VAL A 300 27.39 4.27 -6.11
CA VAL A 300 27.93 3.11 -5.38
C VAL A 300 26.92 1.93 -5.36
N ASN A 301 25.64 2.23 -5.63
CA ASN A 301 24.49 1.35 -5.47
C ASN A 301 24.32 0.20 -6.47
N TRP A 302 24.89 0.27 -7.67
CA TRP A 302 24.54 -0.66 -8.75
C TRP A 302 25.27 -2.00 -8.67
N LEU A 303 26.52 -1.98 -8.22
CA LEU A 303 27.37 -3.19 -8.08
C LEU A 303 26.92 -4.10 -6.94
N LEU A 304 26.36 -3.54 -5.86
CA LEU A 304 25.90 -4.32 -4.69
C LEU A 304 24.60 -5.09 -4.97
N ILE A 305 23.70 -4.51 -5.78
CA ILE A 305 22.44 -5.15 -6.21
C ILE A 305 22.72 -6.35 -7.13
N TRP A 306 23.84 -6.30 -7.88
CA TRP A 306 24.17 -7.31 -8.89
C TRP A 306 24.57 -8.66 -8.30
N TYR A 307 25.07 -8.71 -7.06
CA TYR A 307 25.94 -9.82 -6.68
C TYR A 307 25.24 -11.09 -6.15
N TYR A 308 24.18 -11.10 -5.32
CA TYR A 308 23.81 -12.41 -4.68
C TYR A 308 22.38 -12.76 -4.23
N VAL A 309 21.31 -11.96 -4.34
CA VAL A 309 19.97 -12.39 -3.83
C VAL A 309 18.83 -11.85 -4.69
N CYS A 310 17.70 -12.55 -4.78
CA CYS A 310 16.47 -11.97 -5.32
C CYS A 310 16.06 -10.74 -4.48
N PHE A 311 16.08 -9.56 -5.08
CA PHE A 311 15.70 -8.32 -4.40
C PHE A 311 14.20 -8.10 -4.56
N MET A 312 13.51 -7.94 -3.44
CA MET A 312 12.19 -7.33 -3.42
C MET A 312 12.33 -5.82 -3.42
N CYS A 313 12.08 -5.28 -4.59
CA CYS A 313 11.89 -3.86 -4.83
C CYS A 313 10.38 -3.60 -4.92
N VAL A 314 9.63 -3.73 -3.82
CA VAL A 314 8.25 -3.18 -3.78
C VAL A 314 8.39 -1.69 -4.05
N SER A 315 8.07 -1.22 -5.28
CA SER A 315 8.60 -0.01 -5.91
C SER A 315 9.07 1.01 -4.89
N TYR A 316 10.29 0.78 -4.41
CA TYR A 316 10.86 1.55 -3.32
C TYR A 316 11.47 2.73 -4.04
N ASN A 317 10.66 3.76 -4.12
CA ASN A 317 11.06 5.06 -4.59
C ASN A 317 12.36 5.44 -3.86
N LEU A 318 13.51 5.33 -4.54
CA LEU A 318 14.84 5.78 -4.09
C LEU A 318 14.92 7.32 -3.96
N SER A 319 13.79 7.98 -3.68
CA SER A 319 13.68 9.41 -3.37
C SER A 319 12.29 9.85 -2.86
N SER A 320 11.25 9.00 -2.82
CA SER A 320 9.88 9.45 -2.46
C SER A 320 9.00 8.54 -1.59
N GLY A 321 9.37 7.28 -1.30
CA GLY A 321 8.70 6.36 -0.35
C GLY A 321 7.28 6.74 0.11
N THR A 322 6.30 6.70 -0.81
CA THR A 322 4.93 7.13 -0.55
C THR A 322 3.99 5.98 -0.85
N CYS A 323 3.37 5.45 0.19
CA CYS A 323 2.22 4.56 0.05
C CYS A 323 1.06 5.33 -0.58
N ILE A 324 0.29 4.64 -1.42
CA ILE A 324 -0.93 5.15 -2.07
C ILE A 324 -2.09 4.25 -1.70
N ASN A 325 -3.31 4.77 -1.80
CA ASN A 325 -4.47 3.95 -1.51
C ASN A 325 -4.63 2.82 -2.55
N ASN A 326 -5.46 1.85 -2.21
CA ASN A 326 -5.62 0.57 -2.90
C ASN A 326 -6.39 0.67 -4.24
N THR A 327 -6.39 1.84 -4.90
CA THR A 327 -7.21 2.13 -6.09
C THR A 327 -6.40 2.45 -7.35
N SER A 328 -5.11 2.76 -7.21
CA SER A 328 -4.25 3.20 -8.31
C SER A 328 -2.82 2.69 -8.17
N VAL A 329 -2.04 2.80 -9.24
CA VAL A 329 -0.58 2.65 -9.25
C VAL A 329 0.04 3.94 -9.75
N MET A 330 1.02 4.48 -9.02
CA MET A 330 1.76 5.69 -9.41
C MET A 330 2.96 5.35 -10.30
N MET A 331 3.54 6.37 -10.93
CA MET A 331 4.74 6.25 -11.74
C MET A 331 5.88 5.53 -10.99
N PHE A 332 6.45 4.51 -11.64
CA PHE A 332 7.67 3.87 -11.17
C PHE A 332 8.90 4.70 -11.54
N LYS A 333 9.90 4.73 -10.66
CA LYS A 333 11.16 5.42 -10.95
C LYS A 333 12.05 4.56 -11.83
N LYS A 334 12.75 5.23 -12.74
CA LYS A 334 13.65 4.64 -13.74
C LYS A 334 14.72 3.72 -13.14
N GLY A 335 15.23 4.02 -11.95
CA GLY A 335 16.40 3.33 -11.39
C GLY A 335 16.30 1.80 -11.37
N SER A 336 15.25 1.23 -10.79
CA SER A 336 15.10 -0.23 -10.71
C SER A 336 14.99 -0.95 -12.07
N PHE A 337 14.77 -0.20 -13.16
CA PHE A 337 14.57 -0.71 -14.52
C PHE A 337 15.75 -0.42 -15.46
N GLU A 338 16.79 0.27 -14.97
CA GLU A 338 18.05 0.45 -15.71
C GLU A 338 18.94 -0.80 -15.62
N ILE A 339 18.74 -1.62 -14.59
CA ILE A 339 19.46 -2.88 -14.40
C ILE A 339 18.89 -3.86 -15.42
N GLY A 340 19.75 -4.41 -16.28
CA GLY A 340 19.38 -5.44 -17.28
C GLY A 340 18.95 -6.79 -16.68
N SER A 341 18.48 -6.81 -15.44
CA SER A 341 17.96 -8.00 -14.76
C SER A 341 16.48 -8.25 -15.10
N THR A 342 16.06 -9.49 -14.94
CA THR A 342 14.65 -9.88 -15.07
C THR A 342 13.82 -9.27 -13.94
N VAL A 343 12.75 -8.55 -14.30
CA VAL A 343 11.76 -8.00 -13.37
C VAL A 343 10.62 -8.99 -13.20
N TYR A 344 10.22 -9.24 -11.96
CA TYR A 344 9.09 -10.09 -11.59
C TYR A 344 7.98 -9.18 -11.05
N PRO A 345 6.97 -8.84 -11.88
CA PRO A 345 5.89 -7.96 -11.46
C PRO A 345 4.94 -8.68 -10.51
N VAL A 346 4.47 -7.98 -9.48
CA VAL A 346 3.55 -8.51 -8.49
C VAL A 346 2.44 -7.49 -8.26
N ALA A 347 1.19 -7.92 -8.40
CA ALA A 347 0.04 -7.10 -8.04
C ALA A 347 -0.48 -7.52 -6.67
N ILE A 348 -0.66 -6.54 -5.78
CA ILE A 348 -1.27 -6.72 -4.46
C ILE A 348 -2.57 -5.92 -4.44
N LYS A 349 -3.69 -6.58 -4.18
CA LYS A 349 -4.99 -5.93 -3.98
C LYS A 349 -5.53 -6.27 -2.61
N TYR A 350 -5.77 -5.25 -1.80
CA TYR A 350 -6.44 -5.39 -0.51
C TYR A 350 -7.96 -5.38 -0.69
N ASP A 351 -8.65 -6.08 0.20
CA ASP A 351 -10.09 -5.99 0.33
C ASP A 351 -10.43 -4.98 1.44
N PRO A 352 -10.81 -3.75 1.09
CA PRO A 352 -11.00 -2.68 2.06
C PRO A 352 -12.18 -2.94 3.01
N ARG A 353 -13.07 -3.91 2.69
CA ARG A 353 -14.21 -4.28 3.53
C ARG A 353 -13.79 -4.82 4.90
N PHE A 354 -12.62 -5.43 5.03
CA PHE A 354 -12.15 -5.97 6.32
C PHE A 354 -11.28 -4.99 7.11
N GLY A 355 -10.62 -4.09 6.41
CA GLY A 355 -9.72 -3.10 6.98
C GLY A 355 -9.00 -2.33 5.89
N ASP A 356 -8.96 -1.02 6.05
CA ASP A 356 -8.18 -0.13 5.18
C ASP A 356 -6.68 -0.29 5.48
N ALA A 357 -5.96 -0.91 4.56
CA ALA A 357 -4.52 -1.16 4.68
C ALA A 357 -3.67 0.08 4.44
N PHE A 358 -4.20 1.15 3.86
CA PHE A 358 -3.44 2.31 3.44
C PHE A 358 -2.72 3.00 4.62
N TRP A 359 -1.42 3.25 4.46
CA TRP A 359 -0.64 4.02 5.43
C TRP A 359 -0.39 5.45 4.96
N ASN A 360 -0.96 6.41 5.68
CA ASN A 360 -0.59 7.81 5.53
C ASN A 360 0.46 8.23 6.56
N SER A 361 1.73 8.19 6.15
CA SER A 361 2.89 8.60 6.97
C SER A 361 2.82 10.04 7.50
N SER A 362 2.07 10.94 6.85
CA SER A 362 1.92 12.33 7.30
C SER A 362 0.91 12.48 8.43
N LYS A 363 0.02 11.50 8.62
CA LYS A 363 -1.03 11.52 9.66
C LYS A 363 -0.72 10.57 10.83
N PHE A 364 -0.09 9.43 10.55
CA PHE A 364 0.12 8.38 11.55
C PHE A 364 1.56 7.89 11.57
N GLY A 365 2.17 7.87 12.75
CA GLY A 365 3.42 7.13 12.98
C GLY A 365 3.21 5.62 12.85
N MET A 366 4.30 4.86 12.65
CA MET A 366 4.26 3.42 12.37
C MET A 366 3.53 2.62 13.44
N VAL A 367 3.79 2.88 14.73
CA VAL A 367 3.15 2.15 15.83
C VAL A 367 1.65 2.39 15.87
N ASN A 368 1.22 3.65 15.72
CA ASN A 368 -0.20 4.00 15.66
C ASN A 368 -0.88 3.35 14.44
N TYR A 369 -0.20 3.37 13.28
CA TYR A 369 -0.67 2.66 12.10
C TYR A 369 -0.81 1.15 12.32
N LEU A 370 0.16 0.48 12.95
CA LEU A 370 0.09 -0.95 13.25
C LEU A 370 -1.04 -1.25 14.25
N LEU A 371 -1.24 -0.43 15.28
CA LEU A 371 -2.39 -0.55 16.19
C LEU A 371 -3.72 -0.35 15.45
N ARG A 372 -3.78 0.55 14.48
CA ARG A 372 -4.93 0.72 13.59
C ARG A 372 -5.18 -0.58 12.81
N MET A 373 -4.15 -1.18 12.21
CA MET A 373 -4.31 -2.45 11.47
C MET A 373 -4.72 -3.60 12.38
N MET A 374 -4.09 -3.74 13.55
CA MET A 374 -4.42 -4.77 14.53
C MET A 374 -5.79 -4.58 15.19
N SER A 375 -6.40 -3.40 15.10
CA SER A 375 -7.78 -3.16 15.52
C SER A 375 -8.80 -3.23 14.38
N SER A 376 -8.39 -3.53 13.14
CA SER A 376 -9.29 -3.88 12.02
C SER A 376 -9.95 -5.24 12.23
N TRP A 377 -10.87 -5.66 11.36
CA TRP A 377 -11.41 -7.03 11.42
C TRP A 377 -10.40 -8.06 10.94
N ALA A 378 -9.75 -7.80 9.81
CA ALA A 378 -8.67 -8.60 9.24
C ALA A 378 -7.97 -7.77 8.15
N ILE A 379 -6.80 -8.23 7.70
CA ILE A 379 -6.15 -7.72 6.49
C ILE A 379 -6.30 -8.79 5.41
N VAL A 380 -7.24 -8.61 4.50
CA VAL A 380 -7.47 -9.58 3.42
C VAL A 380 -6.87 -9.01 2.14
N CYS A 381 -6.03 -9.78 1.48
CA CYS A 381 -5.46 -9.38 0.21
C CYS A 381 -5.23 -10.57 -0.72
N SER A 382 -5.10 -10.23 -2.00
CA SER A 382 -4.71 -11.17 -3.04
C SER A 382 -3.41 -10.68 -3.66
N VAL A 383 -2.49 -11.62 -3.89
CA VAL A 383 -1.16 -11.40 -4.43
C VAL A 383 -1.06 -12.20 -5.72
N TRP A 384 -0.91 -11.52 -6.85
CA TRP A 384 -0.68 -12.15 -8.15
C TRP A 384 0.77 -12.01 -8.53
N TYR A 385 1.43 -13.13 -8.78
CA TYR A 385 2.75 -13.15 -9.41
C TYR A 385 2.56 -13.15 -10.94
N LEU A 386 2.98 -12.08 -11.60
CA LEU A 386 2.86 -11.97 -13.06
C LEU A 386 4.09 -12.60 -13.74
N PRO A 387 3.96 -13.02 -15.01
CA PRO A 387 5.09 -13.52 -15.78
C PRO A 387 6.30 -12.57 -15.74
N PRO A 388 7.53 -13.10 -15.63
CA PRO A 388 8.73 -12.29 -15.60
C PRO A 388 8.87 -11.48 -16.89
N MET A 389 9.40 -10.26 -16.75
CA MET A 389 9.58 -9.31 -17.83
C MET A 389 11.04 -8.88 -17.89
N SER A 390 11.59 -8.85 -19.09
CA SER A 390 12.90 -8.25 -19.40
C SER A 390 12.69 -7.08 -20.34
N ARG A 391 13.67 -6.17 -20.38
CA ARG A 391 13.69 -5.04 -21.32
C ARG A 391 13.74 -5.56 -22.76
N GLN A 392 12.86 -5.05 -23.61
CA GLN A 392 12.82 -5.40 -25.03
C GLN A 392 13.92 -4.64 -25.81
N GLU A 393 14.20 -5.10 -27.02
CA GLU A 393 15.12 -4.41 -27.92
C GLU A 393 14.54 -3.04 -28.32
N GLY A 394 15.33 -1.98 -28.19
CA GLY A 394 14.88 -0.60 -28.43
C GLY A 394 14.03 0.02 -27.32
N GLU A 395 13.65 -0.72 -26.27
CA GLU A 395 12.86 -0.20 -25.15
C GLU A 395 13.77 0.51 -24.13
N ASP A 396 13.46 1.77 -23.81
CA ASP A 396 14.16 2.49 -22.74
C ASP A 396 13.68 2.06 -21.34
N ALA A 397 14.43 2.43 -20.29
CA ALA A 397 14.09 2.02 -18.92
C ALA A 397 12.77 2.62 -18.40
N VAL A 398 12.32 3.76 -18.92
CA VAL A 398 11.05 4.40 -18.54
C VAL A 398 9.88 3.70 -19.23
N GLN A 399 10.01 3.38 -20.51
CA GLN A 399 9.05 2.57 -21.27
C GLN A 399 8.89 1.19 -20.63
N PHE A 400 10.01 0.55 -20.26
CA PHE A 400 9.98 -0.73 -19.55
C PHE A 400 9.26 -0.62 -18.19
N ALA A 401 9.58 0.41 -17.41
CA ALA A 401 8.90 0.67 -16.14
C ALA A 401 7.39 0.88 -16.32
N ASN A 402 6.97 1.62 -17.36
CA ASN A 402 5.57 1.86 -17.68
C ASN A 402 4.86 0.57 -18.13
N ARG A 403 5.51 -0.29 -18.92
CA ARG A 403 4.95 -1.58 -19.32
C ARG A 403 4.71 -2.50 -18.12
N VAL A 404 5.69 -2.58 -17.20
CA VAL A 404 5.57 -3.34 -15.96
C VAL A 404 4.47 -2.77 -15.06
N LYS A 405 4.42 -1.44 -14.91
CA LYS A 405 3.37 -0.73 -14.17
C LYS A 405 1.98 -1.04 -14.73
N ALA A 406 1.80 -0.92 -16.05
CA ALA A 406 0.54 -1.18 -16.72
C ALA A 406 0.07 -2.64 -16.52
N ALA A 407 1.00 -3.60 -16.53
CA ALA A 407 0.68 -5.00 -16.25
C ALA A 407 0.18 -5.20 -14.81
N ILE A 408 0.86 -4.61 -13.82
CA ILE A 408 0.44 -4.63 -12.41
C ILE A 408 -0.92 -3.95 -12.23
N ALA A 409 -1.11 -2.78 -12.84
CA ALA A 409 -2.34 -2.02 -12.76
C ALA A 409 -3.52 -2.80 -13.35
N ARG A 410 -3.35 -3.40 -14.53
CA ARG A 410 -4.35 -4.26 -15.19
C ARG A 410 -4.72 -5.46 -14.33
N GLN A 411 -3.73 -6.18 -13.79
CA GLN A 411 -3.98 -7.37 -12.97
C GLN A 411 -4.68 -7.03 -11.65
N GLY A 412 -4.32 -5.90 -11.02
CA GLY A 412 -4.92 -5.46 -9.76
C GLY A 412 -6.24 -4.71 -9.90
N GLY A 413 -6.70 -4.41 -11.12
CA GLY A 413 -7.84 -3.51 -11.35
C GLY A 413 -7.60 -2.13 -10.75
N LEU A 414 -6.39 -1.59 -10.95
CA LEU A 414 -5.93 -0.31 -10.43
C LEU A 414 -5.81 0.71 -11.56
N VAL A 415 -6.10 1.98 -11.26
CA VAL A 415 -5.89 3.07 -12.23
C VAL A 415 -4.39 3.31 -12.42
N ASP A 416 -3.94 3.26 -13.67
CA ASP A 416 -2.55 3.54 -14.04
C ASP A 416 -2.32 5.05 -14.13
N LEU A 417 -1.59 5.63 -13.16
CA LEU A 417 -1.32 7.06 -13.10
C LEU A 417 0.09 7.38 -13.61
N LEU A 418 0.18 8.48 -14.39
CA LEU A 418 1.43 9.02 -14.90
C LEU A 418 2.20 9.83 -13.84
N TRP A 419 1.54 10.18 -12.74
CA TRP A 419 2.08 11.04 -11.70
C TRP A 419 2.98 10.30 -10.71
N ASP A 420 3.95 11.02 -10.15
CA ASP A 420 4.82 10.54 -9.09
C ASP A 420 4.22 10.80 -7.69
N GLY A 421 4.50 9.89 -6.75
CA GLY A 421 4.08 10.00 -5.36
C GLY A 421 4.64 11.23 -4.62
N GLY A 422 5.66 11.91 -5.17
CA GLY A 422 6.21 13.16 -4.64
C GLY A 422 5.18 14.29 -4.52
N LEU A 423 4.12 14.26 -5.34
CA LEU A 423 3.03 15.24 -5.29
C LEU A 423 2.22 15.21 -3.98
N LYS A 424 2.39 14.18 -3.14
CA LYS A 424 1.81 14.15 -1.79
C LYS A 424 2.33 15.28 -0.90
N ARG A 425 3.58 15.71 -1.11
CA ARG A 425 4.31 16.61 -0.20
C ARG A 425 4.87 17.86 -0.89
N GLY A 426 5.08 17.78 -2.20
CA GLY A 426 5.63 18.87 -3.00
C GLY A 426 4.61 19.39 -4.01
N LYS A 427 4.88 20.61 -4.50
CA LYS A 427 4.18 21.15 -5.68
C LYS A 427 4.62 20.41 -6.93
N VAL A 428 3.82 20.50 -7.99
CA VAL A 428 4.19 20.05 -9.32
C VAL A 428 5.51 20.72 -9.72
N LYS A 429 6.43 19.93 -10.29
CA LYS A 429 7.74 20.42 -10.75
C LYS A 429 7.56 21.51 -11.79
N ASP A 430 8.44 22.50 -11.77
CA ASP A 430 8.36 23.63 -12.69
C ASP A 430 8.49 23.21 -14.15
N THR A 431 9.22 22.13 -14.45
CA THR A 431 9.31 21.54 -15.80
C THR A 431 7.94 21.20 -16.41
N PHE A 432 7.00 20.64 -15.62
CA PHE A 432 5.67 20.33 -16.13
C PHE A 432 4.82 21.59 -16.35
N LYS A 433 5.05 22.63 -15.54
CA LYS A 433 4.40 23.93 -15.75
C LYS A 433 4.92 24.58 -17.04
N GLU A 434 6.24 24.54 -17.25
CA GLU A 434 6.90 25.03 -18.45
C GLU A 434 6.43 24.26 -19.70
N GLU A 435 6.21 22.95 -19.63
CA GLU A 435 5.65 22.17 -20.74
C GLU A 435 4.24 22.64 -21.13
N GLN A 436 3.36 22.90 -20.15
CA GLN A 436 2.03 23.46 -20.41
C GLN A 436 2.11 24.88 -20.98
N GLN A 437 3.01 25.71 -20.45
CA GLN A 437 3.27 27.05 -20.97
C GLN A 437 3.80 27.02 -22.41
N LYS A 438 4.69 26.07 -22.73
CA LYS A 438 5.19 25.85 -24.09
C LYS A 438 4.09 25.41 -25.04
N LEU A 439 3.19 24.52 -24.60
CA LEU A 439 2.07 24.07 -25.44
C LEU A 439 1.14 25.23 -25.78
N TYR A 440 0.82 26.08 -24.81
CA TYR A 440 0.06 27.30 -25.05
C TYR A 440 0.81 28.32 -25.92
N SER A 441 2.12 28.49 -25.68
CA SER A 441 2.96 29.39 -26.49
C SER A 441 3.02 28.97 -27.95
N LYS A 442 2.98 27.67 -28.28
CA LYS A 442 2.90 27.19 -29.67
C LYS A 442 1.62 27.65 -30.38
N ILE A 443 0.50 27.70 -29.67
CA ILE A 443 -0.79 28.18 -30.19
C ILE A 443 -0.72 29.68 -30.46
N LEU A 444 -0.03 30.43 -29.60
CA LEU A 444 0.16 31.88 -29.79
C LEU A 444 1.15 32.20 -30.91
N VAL A 445 2.29 31.53 -30.98
CA VAL A 445 3.36 31.91 -31.93
C VAL A 445 3.16 31.28 -33.31
N GLY A 446 2.31 30.24 -33.41
CA GLY A 446 2.22 29.36 -34.58
C GLY A 446 3.44 28.44 -34.69
N THR A 447 3.32 27.36 -35.45
CA THR A 447 4.49 26.56 -35.87
C THR A 447 5.35 27.44 -36.77
N GLN A 448 6.59 27.73 -36.37
CA GLN A 448 7.53 28.55 -37.16
C GLN A 448 7.76 28.03 -38.59
N GLU A 449 7.35 26.81 -38.92
CA GLU A 449 7.41 26.27 -40.28
C GLU A 449 6.50 27.03 -41.27
N ASP A 450 5.35 27.55 -40.85
CA ASP A 450 4.40 28.21 -41.76
C ASP A 450 4.76 29.68 -42.10
N ARG A 451 5.62 30.33 -41.31
CA ARG A 451 6.06 31.71 -41.57
C ARG A 451 7.22 31.83 -42.58
N SER A 452 7.76 30.71 -43.05
CA SER A 452 8.86 30.69 -44.03
C SER A 452 8.39 30.53 -45.48
N ARG A 453 7.07 30.47 -45.71
CA ARG A 453 6.44 30.33 -47.04
C ARG A 453 5.53 31.49 -47.45
N SER A 454 5.49 32.59 -46.68
CA SER A 454 4.78 33.81 -47.04
C SER A 454 5.72 34.87 -47.61
#